data_AF-A0A7K2NNB6-F1
#
_entry.id   AF-A0A7K2NNB6-F1
#
_cell.length_a   1.000
_cell.length_b   1.000
_cell.length_c   1.000
_cell.angle_alpha   90.00
_cell.angle_beta   90.00
_cell.angle_gamma   90.00
#
_symmetry.space_group_name_H-M   'P 1'
#
loop_
_entity.id
_entity.type
_entity.pdbx_description
1 polymer ?
#
loop_
_entity_poly.entity_id
_entity_poly.type
_entity_poly.pdbx_seq_one_letter_code
_entity_poly.pdbx_strand_id
1 'polypeptide(L)'
;WLRERLGDHRMDVALAAANAAVHGAGQSPTSLVLDGALRVCQLTEAVARGAAFEVVHDRLCVPGRDSLPAVPALRPPPRTSPAQDYAAHASAGSVAGAAATLLVKHDLAEAAEAVLAGSPKAARYGPAAFHAVLSAALSRTGVLVRDPGRLRQLEMVRTVVLHPSALRVPNAGADPWTEDVLDAARRAGLRVVMVEDPALADFTGLADQVVGAHRPLADVVAELRAEGGVVTVVRPLPGDDGSVSAGLL
;
A
#
# COMPACT_ATOMS: atom_id res chain seq x y z
N TRP A 1 -9.90 -22.91 -4.04
CA TRP A 1 -9.86 -24.27 -4.61
C TRP A 1 -8.51 -24.63 -5.25
N LEU A 2 -8.12 -24.09 -6.42
CA LEU A 2 -6.83 -24.44 -7.06
C LEU A 2 -5.59 -23.95 -6.26
N ARG A 3 -5.64 -22.75 -5.68
CA ARG A 3 -4.59 -22.22 -4.78
C ARG A 3 -4.40 -23.08 -3.53
N GLU A 4 -5.49 -23.54 -2.93
CA GLU A 4 -5.47 -24.40 -1.74
C GLU A 4 -4.90 -25.80 -2.02
N ARG A 5 -4.88 -26.25 -3.29
CA ARG A 5 -4.41 -27.58 -3.67
C ARG A 5 -2.94 -27.61 -4.13
N LEU A 6 -2.45 -26.51 -4.71
CA LEU A 6 -1.09 -26.42 -5.28
C LEU A 6 -0.09 -25.62 -4.43
N GLY A 7 -0.55 -24.78 -3.52
CA GLY A 7 0.30 -23.85 -2.76
C GLY A 7 0.66 -22.60 -3.57
N ASP A 8 0.80 -21.45 -2.89
CA ASP A 8 0.89 -20.13 -3.52
C ASP A 8 2.05 -20.02 -4.52
N HIS A 9 3.24 -20.52 -4.19
CA HIS A 9 4.40 -20.46 -5.09
C HIS A 9 4.25 -21.30 -6.37
N ARG A 10 3.60 -22.47 -6.32
CA ARG A 10 3.37 -23.29 -7.51
C ARG A 10 2.27 -22.72 -8.38
N MET A 11 1.29 -22.06 -7.76
CA MET A 11 0.25 -21.33 -8.50
C MET A 11 0.85 -20.14 -9.25
N ASP A 12 1.78 -19.40 -8.64
CA ASP A 12 2.45 -18.28 -9.31
C ASP A 12 3.25 -18.75 -10.53
N VAL A 13 3.95 -19.88 -10.44
CA VAL A 13 4.68 -20.47 -11.57
C VAL A 13 3.74 -20.98 -12.66
N ALA A 14 2.64 -21.65 -12.28
CA ALA A 14 1.65 -22.14 -13.23
C ALA A 14 0.95 -20.99 -13.97
N LEU A 15 0.63 -19.90 -13.26
CA LEU A 15 0.07 -18.69 -13.85
C LEU A 15 1.08 -18.02 -14.78
N ALA A 16 2.36 -17.92 -14.39
CA ALA A 16 3.41 -17.37 -15.25
C ALA A 16 3.58 -18.17 -16.55
N ALA A 17 3.59 -19.51 -16.46
CA ALA A 17 3.69 -20.39 -17.63
C ALA A 17 2.45 -20.29 -18.54
N ALA A 18 1.26 -20.23 -17.95
CA ALA A 18 0.02 -20.05 -18.70
C ALA A 18 -0.03 -18.68 -19.40
N ASN A 19 0.37 -17.62 -18.71
CA ASN A 19 0.42 -16.27 -19.27
C ASN A 19 1.45 -16.19 -20.41
N ALA A 20 2.60 -16.85 -20.25
CA ALA A 20 3.62 -16.96 -21.29
C ALA A 20 3.12 -17.73 -22.52
N ALA A 21 2.40 -18.84 -22.33
CA ALA A 21 1.83 -19.62 -23.43
C ALA A 21 0.72 -18.86 -24.18
N VAL A 22 -0.18 -18.20 -23.45
CA VAL A 22 -1.26 -17.38 -24.03
C VAL A 22 -0.69 -16.18 -24.79
N HIS A 23 0.35 -15.52 -24.26
CA HIS A 23 0.98 -14.38 -24.94
C HIS A 23 1.95 -14.77 -26.06
N GLY A 24 2.54 -15.96 -26.01
CA GLY A 24 3.36 -16.51 -27.10
C GLY A 24 2.54 -16.87 -28.34
N ALA A 25 1.29 -17.32 -28.16
CA ALA A 25 0.39 -17.66 -29.27
C ALA A 25 -0.28 -16.44 -29.93
N GLY A 26 -0.44 -15.33 -29.20
CA GLY A 26 -1.25 -14.17 -29.63
C GLY A 26 -0.48 -12.98 -30.24
N GLN A 27 0.80 -13.12 -30.60
CA GLN A 27 1.63 -12.05 -31.19
C GLN A 27 1.53 -10.66 -30.51
N SER A 28 1.40 -10.59 -29.18
CA SER A 28 1.40 -9.31 -28.44
C SER A 28 2.57 -9.22 -27.44
N PRO A 29 3.82 -9.01 -27.93
CA PRO A 29 5.03 -9.00 -27.09
C PRO A 29 4.98 -7.94 -25.97
N THR A 30 4.13 -6.93 -26.11
CA THR A 30 3.98 -5.84 -25.15
C THR A 30 3.57 -6.32 -23.75
N SER A 31 2.72 -7.34 -23.61
CA SER A 31 2.33 -7.85 -22.28
C SER A 31 3.46 -8.58 -21.58
N LEU A 32 4.27 -9.35 -22.33
CA LEU A 32 5.46 -10.02 -21.80
C LEU A 32 6.51 -9.01 -21.37
N VAL A 33 6.74 -7.96 -22.16
CA VAL A 33 7.63 -6.85 -21.79
C VAL A 33 7.14 -6.13 -20.54
N LEU A 34 5.84 -5.84 -20.44
CA LEU A 34 5.24 -5.21 -19.26
C LEU A 34 5.35 -6.09 -18.01
N ASP A 35 5.11 -7.39 -18.13
CA ASP A 35 5.27 -8.31 -17.01
C ASP A 35 6.73 -8.41 -16.59
N GLY A 36 7.66 -8.59 -17.54
CA GLY A 36 9.10 -8.60 -17.27
C GLY A 36 9.57 -7.33 -16.57
N ALA A 37 9.15 -6.16 -17.06
CA ALA A 37 9.46 -4.88 -16.43
C ALA A 37 8.90 -4.79 -15.00
N LEU A 38 7.65 -5.20 -14.78
CA LEU A 38 7.05 -5.24 -13.45
C LEU A 38 7.82 -6.19 -12.51
N ARG A 39 8.24 -7.36 -12.98
CA ARG A 39 9.04 -8.30 -12.19
C ARG A 39 10.40 -7.72 -11.81
N VAL A 40 11.05 -6.98 -12.71
CA VAL A 40 12.28 -6.25 -12.39
C VAL A 40 12.04 -5.19 -11.31
N CYS A 41 10.95 -4.42 -11.39
CA CYS A 41 10.60 -3.45 -10.35
C CYS A 41 10.38 -4.14 -8.99
N GLN A 42 9.64 -5.25 -8.96
CA GLN A 42 9.37 -6.01 -7.73
C GLN A 42 10.62 -6.67 -7.15
N LEU A 43 11.53 -7.14 -8.01
CA LEU A 43 12.82 -7.67 -7.57
C LEU A 43 13.67 -6.56 -6.95
N THR A 44 13.76 -5.41 -7.62
CA THR A 44 14.49 -4.23 -7.10
C THR A 44 13.93 -3.78 -5.76
N GLU A 45 12.61 -3.77 -5.63
CA GLU A 45 11.92 -3.49 -4.38
C GLU A 45 12.29 -4.48 -3.28
N ALA A 46 12.22 -5.79 -3.57
CA ALA A 46 12.54 -6.82 -2.60
C ALA A 46 13.99 -6.73 -2.11
N VAL A 47 14.94 -6.49 -3.01
CA VAL A 47 16.36 -6.29 -2.69
C VAL A 47 16.55 -5.04 -1.83
N ALA A 48 15.97 -3.90 -2.21
CA ALA A 48 16.10 -2.65 -1.46
C ALA A 48 15.53 -2.77 -0.04
N ARG A 49 14.38 -3.44 0.11
CA ARG A 49 13.74 -3.68 1.41
C ARG A 49 14.55 -4.63 2.28
N GLY A 50 15.12 -5.68 1.69
CA GLY A 50 16.03 -6.59 2.38
C GLY A 50 17.26 -5.86 2.92
N ALA A 51 17.90 -5.05 2.08
CA ALA A 51 19.03 -4.22 2.49
C ALA A 51 18.66 -3.23 3.60
N ALA A 52 17.51 -2.57 3.49
CA ALA A 52 17.03 -1.66 4.54
C ALA A 52 16.77 -2.40 5.86
N PHE A 53 16.25 -3.62 5.81
CA PHE A 53 16.06 -4.45 6.99
C PHE A 53 17.37 -4.87 7.63
N GLU A 54 18.35 -5.34 6.85
CA GLU A 54 19.69 -5.71 7.35
C GLU A 54 20.35 -4.56 8.13
N VAL A 55 20.25 -3.32 7.63
CA VAL A 55 20.81 -2.13 8.30
C VAL A 55 20.21 -1.89 9.69
N VAL A 56 18.94 -2.22 9.89
CA VAL A 56 18.24 -1.99 11.17
C VAL A 56 18.00 -3.26 11.96
N HIS A 57 18.38 -4.44 11.44
CA HIS A 57 18.08 -5.75 11.99
C HIS A 57 18.49 -5.84 13.46
N ASP A 58 19.74 -5.50 13.77
CA ASP A 58 20.29 -5.61 15.13
C ASP A 58 19.67 -4.62 16.11
N ARG A 59 18.95 -3.59 15.62
CA ARG A 59 18.18 -2.67 16.47
C ARG A 59 16.76 -3.14 16.68
N LEU A 60 16.18 -3.83 15.70
CA LEU A 60 14.79 -4.29 15.72
C LEU A 60 14.65 -5.67 16.38
N CYS A 61 15.58 -6.58 16.12
CA CYS A 61 15.54 -7.97 16.55
C CYS A 61 16.23 -8.19 17.90
N VAL A 62 16.04 -7.26 18.86
CA VAL A 62 16.59 -7.40 20.22
C VAL A 62 15.52 -7.92 21.19
N PRO A 63 15.90 -8.81 22.13
CA PRO A 63 14.97 -9.30 23.15
C PRO A 63 14.35 -8.16 23.96
N GLY A 64 13.05 -8.27 24.26
CA GLY A 64 12.34 -7.31 25.10
C GLY A 64 12.04 -5.96 24.45
N ARG A 65 12.31 -5.78 23.14
CA ARG A 65 11.88 -4.58 22.42
C ARG A 65 10.37 -4.58 22.19
N ASP A 66 9.70 -3.54 22.67
CA ASP A 66 8.32 -3.24 22.31
C ASP A 66 8.17 -3.13 20.79
N SER A 67 7.37 -4.03 20.25
CA SER A 67 7.09 -4.12 18.82
C SER A 67 5.59 -4.06 18.60
N LEU A 68 5.17 -3.37 17.54
CA LEU A 68 3.78 -3.40 17.13
C LEU A 68 3.38 -4.85 16.83
N PRO A 69 2.24 -5.34 17.38
CA PRO A 69 1.80 -6.72 17.17
C PRO A 69 1.77 -7.03 15.67
N ALA A 70 2.50 -8.08 15.27
CA ALA A 70 2.51 -8.57 13.89
C ALA A 70 1.27 -9.43 13.58
N VAL A 71 0.19 -9.29 14.35
CA VAL A 71 -1.00 -10.14 14.23
C VAL A 71 -1.83 -9.62 13.04
N PRO A 72 -1.88 -10.33 11.90
CA PRO A 72 -2.58 -9.82 10.72
C PRO A 72 -4.09 -9.63 10.95
N ALA A 73 -4.67 -10.39 11.89
CA ALA A 73 -6.08 -10.30 12.27
C ALA A 73 -6.45 -8.99 12.98
N LEU A 74 -5.48 -8.27 13.54
CA LEU A 74 -5.71 -7.01 14.22
C LEU A 74 -5.81 -5.82 13.26
N ARG A 75 -5.30 -5.93 12.03
CA ARG A 75 -5.30 -4.82 11.07
C ARG A 75 -6.33 -5.04 9.97
N PRO A 76 -7.23 -4.08 9.67
CA PRO A 76 -8.23 -4.25 8.63
C PRO A 76 -7.66 -4.62 7.26
N PRO A 77 -8.42 -5.41 6.48
CA PRO A 77 -8.02 -5.80 5.16
C PRO A 77 -7.83 -4.55 4.27
N PRO A 78 -6.85 -4.55 3.37
CA PRO A 78 -6.72 -3.51 2.36
C PRO A 78 -8.02 -3.36 1.56
N ARG A 79 -8.40 -2.12 1.26
CA ARG A 79 -9.55 -1.82 0.40
C ARG A 79 -9.19 -2.02 -1.06
N THR A 80 -10.18 -2.31 -1.88
CA THR A 80 -10.03 -2.27 -3.34
C THR A 80 -10.06 -0.82 -3.80
N SER A 81 -9.13 -0.45 -4.67
CA SER A 81 -9.15 0.87 -5.30
C SER A 81 -10.02 0.89 -6.56
N PRO A 82 -10.51 2.08 -6.99
CA PRO A 82 -11.30 2.18 -8.22
C PRO A 82 -10.59 1.59 -9.45
N ALA A 83 -9.26 1.72 -9.54
CA ALA A 83 -8.46 1.12 -10.60
C ALA A 83 -8.47 -0.42 -10.53
N GLN A 84 -8.41 -1.00 -9.34
CA GLN A 84 -8.52 -2.44 -9.13
C GLN A 84 -9.92 -2.97 -9.45
N ASP A 85 -10.96 -2.26 -9.04
CA ASP A 85 -12.35 -2.61 -9.35
C ASP A 85 -12.58 -2.56 -10.86
N TYR A 86 -12.15 -1.48 -11.54
CA TYR A 86 -12.19 -1.40 -12.99
C TYR A 86 -11.44 -2.57 -13.64
N ALA A 87 -10.21 -2.87 -13.18
CA ALA A 87 -9.42 -3.96 -13.72
C ALA A 87 -10.10 -5.33 -13.54
N ALA A 88 -10.80 -5.55 -12.42
CA ALA A 88 -11.55 -6.78 -12.17
C ALA A 88 -12.74 -6.90 -13.15
N HIS A 89 -13.55 -5.85 -13.29
CA HIS A 89 -14.70 -5.83 -14.20
C HIS A 89 -14.27 -5.95 -15.67
N ALA A 90 -13.25 -5.21 -16.09
CA ALA A 90 -12.73 -5.27 -17.45
C ALA A 90 -12.16 -6.66 -17.77
N SER A 91 -11.44 -7.28 -16.84
CA SER A 91 -10.95 -8.65 -17.01
C SER A 91 -12.10 -9.65 -17.16
N ALA A 92 -13.12 -9.55 -16.32
CA ALA A 92 -14.29 -10.44 -16.38
C ALA A 92 -15.07 -10.26 -17.70
N GLY A 93 -15.31 -9.02 -18.11
CA GLY A 93 -15.95 -8.69 -19.38
C GLY A 93 -15.16 -9.18 -20.59
N SER A 94 -13.83 -9.09 -20.55
CA SER A 94 -12.95 -9.58 -21.63
C SER A 94 -13.05 -11.09 -21.81
N VAL A 95 -13.04 -11.85 -20.71
CA VAL A 95 -13.17 -13.32 -20.75
C VAL A 95 -14.54 -13.73 -21.25
N ALA A 96 -15.61 -13.07 -20.79
CA ALA A 96 -16.96 -13.32 -21.25
C ALA A 96 -17.12 -13.01 -22.75
N GLY A 97 -16.61 -11.87 -23.21
CA GLY A 97 -16.63 -11.48 -24.62
C GLY A 97 -15.83 -12.42 -25.52
N ALA A 98 -14.68 -12.90 -25.05
CA ALA A 98 -13.89 -13.89 -25.76
C ALA A 98 -14.61 -15.25 -25.86
N ALA A 99 -15.24 -15.72 -24.79
CA ALA A 99 -16.03 -16.94 -24.81
C ALA A 99 -17.22 -16.82 -25.79
N ALA A 100 -17.92 -15.70 -25.80
CA ALA A 100 -19.00 -15.44 -26.75
C ALA A 100 -18.48 -15.39 -28.20
N THR A 101 -17.34 -14.72 -28.44
CA THR A 101 -16.70 -14.66 -29.76
C THR A 101 -16.31 -16.05 -30.25
N LEU A 102 -15.73 -16.89 -29.37
CA LEU A 102 -15.37 -18.26 -29.70
C LEU A 102 -16.61 -19.14 -29.98
N LEU A 103 -17.69 -18.96 -29.23
CA LEU A 103 -18.94 -19.71 -29.42
C LEU A 103 -19.67 -19.35 -30.71
N VAL A 104 -19.63 -18.07 -31.11
CA VAL A 104 -20.36 -17.57 -32.29
C VAL A 104 -19.53 -17.71 -33.56
N LYS A 105 -18.24 -17.37 -33.50
CA LYS A 105 -17.37 -17.30 -34.68
C LYS A 105 -16.50 -18.53 -34.86
N HIS A 106 -16.33 -19.34 -33.81
CA HIS A 106 -15.44 -20.52 -33.80
C HIS A 106 -13.99 -20.22 -34.22
N ASP A 107 -13.55 -18.97 -34.01
CA ASP A 107 -12.20 -18.51 -34.33
C ASP A 107 -11.44 -18.15 -33.04
N LEU A 108 -10.33 -18.84 -32.82
CA LEU A 108 -9.45 -18.62 -31.68
C LEU A 108 -8.67 -17.31 -31.77
N ALA A 109 -8.29 -16.87 -32.97
CA ALA A 109 -7.58 -15.61 -33.17
C ALA A 109 -8.48 -14.43 -32.83
N GLU A 110 -9.74 -14.47 -33.27
CA GLU A 110 -10.69 -13.41 -33.01
C GLU A 110 -11.15 -13.37 -31.54
N ALA A 111 -11.25 -14.54 -30.89
CA ALA A 111 -11.44 -14.62 -29.44
C ALA A 111 -10.24 -14.05 -28.66
N ALA A 112 -9.00 -14.25 -29.15
CA ALA A 112 -7.80 -13.67 -28.53
C ALA A 112 -7.77 -12.14 -28.66
N GLU A 113 -8.14 -11.59 -29.82
CA GLU A 113 -8.30 -10.14 -30.00
C GLU A 113 -9.34 -9.56 -29.04
N ALA A 114 -10.47 -10.26 -28.81
CA ALA A 114 -11.47 -9.84 -27.84
C ALA A 114 -10.92 -9.77 -26.40
N VAL A 115 -10.06 -10.72 -25.99
CA VAL A 115 -9.36 -10.66 -24.70
C VAL A 115 -8.40 -9.47 -24.64
N LEU A 116 -7.61 -9.25 -25.69
CA LEU A 116 -6.59 -8.20 -25.73
C LEU A 116 -7.22 -6.81 -25.73
N ALA A 117 -8.33 -6.63 -26.44
CA ALA A 117 -9.06 -5.36 -26.54
C ALA A 117 -9.65 -4.93 -25.18
N GLY A 118 -10.14 -5.87 -24.37
CA GLY A 118 -10.70 -5.57 -23.05
C GLY A 118 -9.68 -5.58 -21.90
N SER A 119 -8.40 -5.89 -22.17
CA SER A 119 -7.38 -6.04 -21.14
C SER A 119 -7.04 -4.70 -20.47
N PRO A 120 -7.25 -4.55 -19.14
CA PRO A 120 -7.01 -3.31 -18.42
C PRO A 120 -5.53 -3.13 -18.05
N LYS A 121 -4.63 -3.16 -19.04
CA LYS A 121 -3.17 -3.21 -18.85
C LYS A 121 -2.68 -2.04 -17.99
N ALA A 122 -3.08 -0.81 -18.31
CA ALA A 122 -2.67 0.38 -17.55
C ALA A 122 -3.11 0.31 -16.07
N ALA A 123 -4.37 -0.06 -15.82
CA ALA A 123 -4.92 -0.20 -14.47
C ALA A 123 -4.26 -1.34 -13.66
N ARG A 124 -3.72 -2.36 -14.34
CA ARG A 124 -2.98 -3.46 -13.70
C ARG A 124 -1.50 -3.13 -13.44
N TYR A 125 -0.77 -2.69 -14.46
CA TYR A 125 0.68 -2.56 -14.40
C TYR A 125 1.12 -1.22 -13.81
N GLY A 126 0.41 -0.12 -14.08
CA GLY A 126 0.80 1.22 -13.67
C GLY A 126 0.91 1.36 -12.14
N PRO A 127 -0.18 1.16 -11.38
CA PRO A 127 -0.14 1.21 -9.92
C PRO A 127 0.88 0.22 -9.33
N ALA A 128 0.91 -1.02 -9.83
CA ALA A 128 1.83 -2.03 -9.33
C ALA A 128 3.31 -1.64 -9.49
N ALA A 129 3.69 -1.09 -10.64
CA ALA A 129 5.04 -0.59 -10.89
C ALA A 129 5.36 0.63 -10.02
N PHE A 130 4.43 1.59 -9.91
CA PHE A 130 4.59 2.77 -9.06
C PHE A 130 4.86 2.38 -7.61
N HIS A 131 4.05 1.47 -7.03
CA HIS A 131 4.23 1.05 -5.64
C HIS A 131 5.55 0.30 -5.42
N ALA A 132 5.98 -0.52 -6.39
CA ALA A 132 7.28 -1.20 -6.31
C ALA A 132 8.45 -0.20 -6.32
N VAL A 133 8.40 0.79 -7.22
CA VAL A 133 9.41 1.84 -7.30
C VAL A 133 9.41 2.72 -6.05
N LEU A 134 8.24 3.12 -5.56
CA LEU A 134 8.07 3.93 -4.35
C LEU A 134 8.64 3.19 -3.12
N SER A 135 8.26 1.93 -2.94
CA SER A 135 8.75 1.07 -1.85
C SER A 135 10.28 0.94 -1.91
N ALA A 136 10.84 0.70 -3.10
CA ALA A 136 12.28 0.64 -3.31
C ALA A 136 12.98 1.97 -2.99
N ALA A 137 12.39 3.10 -3.38
CA ALA A 137 12.92 4.44 -3.10
C ALA A 137 12.95 4.74 -1.59
N LEU A 138 11.84 4.47 -0.90
CA LEU A 138 11.72 4.61 0.57
C LEU A 138 12.75 3.74 1.29
N SER A 139 12.91 2.47 0.87
CA SER A 139 13.91 1.58 1.48
C SER A 139 15.34 2.06 1.26
N ARG A 140 15.67 2.62 0.09
CA ARG A 140 16.99 3.22 -0.16
C ARG A 140 17.27 4.46 0.69
N THR A 141 16.23 5.18 1.13
CA THR A 141 16.38 6.30 2.07
C THR A 141 16.37 5.87 3.54
N GLY A 142 16.43 4.56 3.82
CA GLY A 142 16.46 4.02 5.18
C GLY A 142 15.08 3.78 5.82
N VAL A 143 13.99 3.87 5.05
CA VAL A 143 12.64 3.57 5.54
C VAL A 143 12.35 2.07 5.40
N LEU A 144 12.15 1.38 6.52
CA LEU A 144 11.72 -0.01 6.50
C LEU A 144 10.21 -0.13 6.17
N VAL A 145 9.91 -0.46 4.92
CA VAL A 145 8.53 -0.76 4.48
C VAL A 145 8.14 -2.15 4.99
N ARG A 146 7.32 -2.25 6.03
CA ARG A 146 6.88 -3.55 6.58
C ARG A 146 5.91 -4.32 5.66
N ASP A 147 5.01 -3.63 4.98
CA ASP A 147 3.98 -4.23 4.14
C ASP A 147 3.82 -3.41 2.84
N PRO A 148 4.43 -3.86 1.73
CA PRO A 148 4.32 -3.13 0.46
C PRO A 148 2.92 -3.22 -0.16
N GLY A 149 2.11 -4.20 0.24
CA GLY A 149 0.69 -4.29 -0.16
C GLY A 149 -0.11 -3.10 0.37
N ARG A 150 0.28 -2.55 1.52
CA ARG A 150 -0.38 -1.37 2.11
C ARG A 150 0.04 -0.05 1.51
N LEU A 151 1.21 0.04 0.88
CA LEU A 151 1.56 1.24 0.10
C LEU A 151 0.59 1.47 -1.06
N ARG A 152 -0.10 0.42 -1.52
CA ARG A 152 -1.16 0.55 -2.52
C ARG A 152 -2.33 1.40 -2.04
N GLN A 153 -2.58 1.40 -0.74
CA GLN A 153 -3.70 2.13 -0.17
C GLN A 153 -3.47 3.64 -0.17
N LEU A 154 -2.22 4.10 -0.36
CA LEU A 154 -1.88 5.54 -0.38
C LEU A 154 -2.67 6.31 -1.44
N GLU A 155 -3.05 5.68 -2.55
CA GLU A 155 -3.86 6.32 -3.58
C GLU A 155 -5.29 6.68 -3.11
N MET A 156 -5.76 6.00 -2.05
CA MET A 156 -7.08 6.20 -1.46
C MET A 156 -7.03 7.00 -0.15
N VAL A 157 -5.83 7.39 0.30
CA VAL A 157 -5.66 8.15 1.52
C VAL A 157 -6.13 9.59 1.29
N ARG A 158 -6.98 10.05 2.20
CA ARG A 158 -7.48 11.43 2.23
C ARG A 158 -7.14 12.15 3.52
N THR A 159 -6.79 11.41 4.56
CA THR A 159 -6.55 11.95 5.88
C THR A 159 -5.23 11.45 6.42
N VAL A 160 -4.43 12.37 6.96
CA VAL A 160 -3.25 12.04 7.78
C VAL A 160 -3.55 12.37 9.24
N VAL A 161 -3.32 11.39 10.12
CA VAL A 161 -3.42 11.55 11.56
C VAL A 161 -2.01 11.62 12.13
N LEU A 162 -1.64 12.74 12.73
CA LEU A 162 -0.32 12.99 13.29
C LEU A 162 -0.40 12.95 14.81
N HIS A 163 0.25 11.95 15.39
CA HIS A 163 0.41 11.87 16.84
C HIS A 163 1.59 12.75 17.29
N PRO A 164 1.48 13.47 18.43
CA PRO A 164 2.52 14.37 18.92
C PRO A 164 3.90 13.73 19.02
N SER A 165 3.98 12.44 19.36
CA SER A 165 5.26 11.73 19.42
C SER A 165 6.04 11.73 18.09
N ALA A 166 5.36 11.87 16.95
CA ALA A 166 5.98 11.95 15.63
C ALA A 166 6.47 13.37 15.27
N LEU A 167 5.88 14.40 15.86
CA LEU A 167 6.16 15.82 15.56
C LEU A 167 6.97 16.50 16.67
N ARG A 168 7.45 15.73 17.65
CA ARG A 168 8.19 16.27 18.79
C ARG A 168 9.57 15.65 18.87
N VAL A 169 10.51 16.47 19.34
CA VAL A 169 11.80 15.99 19.81
C VAL A 169 11.69 15.80 21.33
N PRO A 170 12.05 14.62 21.88
CA PRO A 170 12.02 14.40 23.31
C PRO A 170 12.80 15.51 24.04
N ASN A 171 12.16 16.14 25.02
CA ASN A 171 12.73 17.22 25.84
C ASN A 171 13.12 18.52 25.11
N ALA A 172 12.80 18.68 23.82
CA ALA A 172 13.16 19.88 23.04
C ALA A 172 11.96 20.57 22.36
N GLY A 173 10.72 20.08 22.59
CA GLY A 173 9.51 20.70 22.06
C GLY A 173 9.11 20.15 20.69
N ALA A 174 8.60 21.02 19.83
CA ALA A 174 8.26 20.67 18.45
C ALA A 174 9.51 20.32 17.63
N ASP A 175 9.38 19.35 16.72
CA ASP A 175 10.44 18.99 15.78
C ASP A 175 10.62 20.12 14.75
N PRO A 176 11.86 20.49 14.37
CA PRO A 176 12.10 21.52 13.36
C PRO A 176 11.38 21.29 12.03
N TRP A 177 11.06 20.04 11.69
CA TRP A 177 10.34 19.69 10.45
C TRP A 177 8.81 19.73 10.59
N THR A 178 8.27 20.12 11.74
CA THR A 178 6.82 20.06 12.01
C THR A 178 6.02 20.85 10.98
N GLU A 179 6.40 22.11 10.73
CA GLU A 179 5.75 22.95 9.73
C GLU A 179 5.85 22.36 8.33
N ASP A 180 7.06 21.91 7.93
CA ASP A 180 7.29 21.31 6.62
C ASP A 180 6.45 20.05 6.37
N VAL A 181 6.25 19.22 7.39
CA VAL A 181 5.42 18.01 7.32
C VAL A 181 3.95 18.37 7.17
N LEU A 182 3.45 19.35 7.93
CA LEU A 182 2.06 19.80 7.86
C LEU A 182 1.78 20.46 6.50
N ASP A 183 2.70 21.28 6.02
CA ASP A 183 2.62 21.89 4.68
C ASP A 183 2.71 20.87 3.56
N ALA A 184 3.57 19.85 3.69
CA ALA A 184 3.62 18.75 2.72
C ALA A 184 2.30 17.98 2.67
N ALA A 185 1.68 17.71 3.82
CA ALA A 185 0.37 17.05 3.88
C ALA A 185 -0.73 17.89 3.22
N ARG A 186 -0.77 19.20 3.50
CA ARG A 186 -1.72 20.13 2.87
C ARG A 186 -1.50 20.28 1.37
N ARG A 187 -0.25 20.39 0.91
CA ARG A 187 0.10 20.41 -0.53
C ARG A 187 -0.30 19.11 -1.22
N ALA A 188 -0.26 17.98 -0.50
CA ALA A 188 -0.77 16.70 -0.99
C ALA A 188 -2.31 16.60 -0.98
N GLY A 189 -3.03 17.63 -0.53
CA GLY A 189 -4.49 17.65 -0.47
C GLY A 189 -5.06 16.74 0.62
N LEU A 190 -4.26 16.38 1.63
CA LEU A 190 -4.70 15.57 2.75
C LEU A 190 -5.36 16.44 3.82
N ARG A 191 -6.46 15.95 4.39
CA ARG A 191 -6.99 16.46 5.66
C ARG A 191 -5.99 16.15 6.77
N VAL A 192 -5.51 17.16 7.46
CA VAL A 192 -4.54 17.04 8.54
C VAL A 192 -5.27 17.01 9.88
N VAL A 193 -5.17 15.89 10.58
CA VAL A 193 -5.71 15.70 11.93
C VAL A 193 -4.56 15.54 12.91
N MET A 194 -4.45 16.44 13.88
CA MET A 194 -3.45 16.38 14.94
C MET A 194 -4.09 15.95 16.26
N VAL A 195 -3.40 15.16 17.08
CA VAL A 195 -3.76 15.01 18.49
C VAL A 195 -3.18 16.20 19.26
N GLU A 196 -3.98 16.77 20.15
CA GLU A 196 -3.64 17.94 20.95
C GLU A 196 -2.38 17.72 21.80
N ASP A 197 -1.46 18.67 21.78
CA ASP A 197 -0.26 18.67 22.61
C ASP A 197 0.20 20.12 22.86
N PRO A 198 0.49 20.51 24.11
CA PRO A 198 0.93 21.87 24.42
C PRO A 198 2.19 22.31 23.67
N ALA A 199 3.11 21.39 23.36
CA ALA A 199 4.32 21.70 22.62
C ALA A 199 4.08 21.96 21.12
N LEU A 200 2.87 21.68 20.63
CA LEU A 200 2.46 21.88 19.24
C LEU A 200 1.39 22.98 19.10
N ALA A 201 1.15 23.77 20.15
CA ALA A 201 0.11 24.81 20.16
C ALA A 201 0.21 25.80 18.99
N ASP A 202 1.44 26.21 18.65
CA ASP A 202 1.72 27.16 17.57
C ASP A 202 1.40 26.60 16.17
N PHE A 203 1.30 25.27 16.03
CA PHE A 203 1.04 24.59 14.75
C PHE A 203 -0.43 24.21 14.55
N THR A 204 -1.29 24.43 15.55
CA THR A 204 -2.72 24.05 15.48
C THR A 204 -3.47 24.72 14.32
N GLY A 205 -3.05 25.94 13.93
CA GLY A 205 -3.61 26.64 12.77
C GLY A 205 -3.29 26.01 11.41
N LEU A 206 -2.33 25.08 11.35
CA LEU A 206 -1.98 24.33 10.13
C LEU A 206 -2.73 23.00 10.04
N ALA A 207 -3.44 22.58 11.09
CA ALA A 207 -4.28 21.39 11.08
C ALA A 207 -5.72 21.73 10.69
N ASP A 208 -6.37 20.86 9.92
CA ASP A 208 -7.81 20.97 9.66
C ASP A 208 -8.64 20.58 10.89
N GLN A 209 -8.07 19.74 11.75
CA GLN A 209 -8.69 19.32 13.00
C GLN A 209 -7.64 19.02 14.07
N VAL A 210 -7.90 19.47 15.29
CA VAL A 210 -7.16 19.06 16.49
C VAL A 210 -8.09 18.23 17.38
N VAL A 211 -7.64 17.05 17.79
CA VAL A 211 -8.41 16.11 18.60
C VAL A 211 -7.84 16.08 20.02
N GLY A 212 -8.70 16.22 21.03
CA GLY A 212 -8.27 16.30 22.42
C GLY A 212 -7.45 15.08 22.88
N ALA A 213 -6.40 15.33 23.66
CA ALA A 213 -5.43 14.32 24.09
C ALA A 213 -6.02 13.15 24.89
N HIS A 214 -7.21 13.34 25.49
CA HIS A 214 -7.91 12.33 26.27
C HIS A 214 -8.66 11.29 25.41
N ARG A 215 -8.85 11.56 24.11
CA ARG A 215 -9.54 10.64 23.22
C ARG A 215 -8.61 9.50 22.80
N PRO A 216 -9.03 8.23 22.94
CA PRO A 216 -8.23 7.11 22.47
C PRO A 216 -7.95 7.21 20.96
N LEU A 217 -6.69 7.03 20.57
CA LEU A 217 -6.27 7.13 19.16
C LEU A 217 -7.03 6.13 18.27
N ALA A 218 -7.35 4.95 18.80
CA ALA A 218 -8.12 3.92 18.10
C ALA A 218 -9.52 4.42 17.68
N ASP A 219 -10.23 5.13 18.54
CA ASP A 219 -11.57 5.66 18.25
C ASP A 219 -11.50 6.73 17.16
N VAL A 220 -10.51 7.63 17.27
CA VAL A 220 -10.26 8.69 16.27
C VAL A 220 -9.96 8.08 14.90
N VAL A 221 -9.07 7.09 14.84
CA VAL A 221 -8.71 6.41 13.58
C VAL A 221 -9.91 5.63 13.04
N ALA A 222 -10.71 4.98 13.89
CA ALA A 222 -11.90 4.23 13.46
C ALA A 222 -12.97 5.15 12.84
N GLU A 223 -13.25 6.30 13.47
CA GLU A 223 -14.17 7.32 12.96
C GLU A 223 -13.71 7.85 11.60
N LEU A 224 -12.46 8.30 11.51
CA LEU A 224 -11.91 8.84 10.25
C LEU A 224 -11.83 7.78 9.15
N ARG A 225 -11.60 6.52 9.52
CA ARG A 225 -11.57 5.39 8.59
C ARG A 225 -12.96 5.12 8.00
N ALA A 226 -14.04 5.43 8.69
CA ALA A 226 -15.39 5.34 8.12
C ALA A 226 -15.62 6.35 6.99
N GLU A 227 -14.90 7.48 7.01
CA GLU A 227 -15.00 8.54 6.00
C GLU A 227 -14.05 8.32 4.80
N GLY A 228 -12.94 7.59 4.97
CA GLY A 228 -11.98 7.37 3.89
C GLY A 228 -10.70 6.62 4.28
N GLY A 229 -9.70 6.68 3.39
CA GLY A 229 -8.36 6.15 3.67
C GLY A 229 -7.60 7.06 4.64
N VAL A 230 -7.00 6.47 5.68
CA VAL A 230 -6.28 7.17 6.74
C VAL A 230 -4.84 6.65 6.82
N VAL A 231 -3.88 7.57 6.93
CA VAL A 231 -2.49 7.27 7.32
C VAL A 231 -2.26 7.84 8.71
N THR A 232 -1.84 6.99 9.63
CA THR A 232 -1.49 7.39 11.00
C THR A 232 0.02 7.41 11.14
N VAL A 233 0.57 8.54 11.60
CA VAL A 233 2.01 8.72 11.86
C VAL A 233 2.23 8.86 13.35
N VAL A 234 2.98 7.91 13.90
CA VAL A 234 3.28 7.80 15.33
C VAL A 234 4.75 7.40 15.46
N ARG A 235 5.43 7.93 16.47
CA ARG A 235 6.69 7.39 16.98
C ARG A 235 6.36 6.64 18.28
N PRO A 236 6.30 5.29 18.29
CA PRO A 236 6.06 4.54 19.51
C PRO A 236 7.22 4.80 20.49
N LEU A 237 6.90 5.15 21.73
CA LEU A 237 7.87 5.35 22.80
C LEU A 237 7.90 4.11 23.71
N PRO A 238 9.06 3.77 24.30
CA PRO A 238 9.12 2.72 25.31
C PRO A 238 8.18 3.05 26.48
N GLY A 239 7.30 2.11 26.85
CA GLY A 239 6.31 2.31 27.91
C GLY A 239 5.04 3.05 27.50
N ASP A 240 4.80 3.27 26.20
CA ASP A 240 3.46 3.68 25.73
C ASP A 240 2.44 2.61 26.12
N ASP A 241 1.37 3.02 26.79
CA ASP A 241 0.22 2.16 27.02
C ASP A 241 -0.31 1.69 25.65
N GLY A 242 -0.70 0.41 25.54
CA GLY A 242 -1.10 -0.21 24.27
C GLY A 242 -2.27 0.46 23.52
N SER A 243 -2.82 1.56 24.04
CA SER A 243 -3.81 2.42 23.40
C SER A 243 -3.29 3.08 22.12
N VAL A 244 -2.03 3.52 22.09
CA VAL A 244 -1.42 4.14 20.89
C VAL A 244 -1.22 3.09 19.81
N SER A 245 -0.74 1.90 20.18
CA SER A 245 -0.55 0.79 19.25
C SER A 245 -1.87 0.19 18.77
N ALA A 246 -2.93 0.21 19.59
CA ALA A 246 -4.28 -0.15 19.17
C ALA A 246 -4.81 0.74 18.04
N GLY A 247 -4.47 2.04 18.03
CA GLY A 247 -4.82 2.94 16.91
C GLY A 247 -4.05 2.69 15.61
N LEU A 248 -3.02 1.85 15.63
CA LEU A 248 -2.21 1.48 14.45
C LEU A 248 -2.63 0.13 13.82
N LEU A 249 -3.59 -0.55 14.45
CA LEU A 249 -4.17 -1.83 14.05
C LEU A 249 -5.57 -1.54 13.50
#